data_AF-A0A914TEY2-F1
#
_entry.id   AF-A0A914TEY2-F1
#
_cell.length_a   1.000
_cell.length_b   1.000
_cell.length_c   1.000
_cell.angle_alpha   90.00
_cell.angle_beta   90.00
_cell.angle_gamma   90.00
#
_symmetry.space_group_name_H-M   'P 1'
#
loop_
_entity.id
_entity.type
_entity.pdbx_description
1 polymer ?
#
loop_
_entity_poly.entity_id
_entity_poly.type
_entity_poly.pdbx_seq_one_letter_code
_entity_poly.pdbx_strand_id
1 'polypeptide(L)'
;MKNYLWLRQHQRVLALPWKQNIKRSEKSNTIDVLVSGVLGNEISSEQWSQHFTESVEPFTAEERREWLSTLSDVALSSDAFFPFKDNIDCANQFGVKYIVSPG
;
A
#
# COMPACT_ATOMS: atom_id res chain seq x y z
N MET A 1 9.56 5.20 4.11
CA MET A 1 9.13 4.84 2.75
C MET A 1 7.70 4.30 2.85
N LYS A 2 6.72 4.84 2.11
CA LYS A 2 5.33 4.40 2.26
C LYS A 2 5.07 3.20 1.33
N ASN A 3 4.87 2.02 1.90
CA ASN A 3 4.72 0.75 1.17
C ASN A 3 3.30 0.56 0.60
N TYR A 4 2.87 1.51 -0.23
CA TYR A 4 1.54 1.51 -0.84
C TYR A 4 1.34 0.34 -1.80
N LEU A 5 2.40 -0.15 -2.45
CA LEU A 5 2.31 -1.28 -3.38
C LEU A 5 1.88 -2.57 -2.68
N TRP A 6 2.36 -2.84 -1.46
CA TRP A 6 2.00 -4.03 -0.71
C TRP A 6 0.57 -3.96 -0.17
N LEU A 7 0.14 -2.78 0.28
CA LEU A 7 -1.23 -2.55 0.75
C LEU A 7 -2.27 -2.73 -0.37
N ARG A 8 -1.91 -2.49 -1.63
CA ARG A 8 -2.78 -2.80 -2.78
C ARG A 8 -3.05 -4.30 -2.97
N GLN A 9 -2.17 -5.16 -2.45
CA GLN A 9 -2.32 -6.62 -2.50
C GLN A 9 -3.16 -7.17 -1.33
N HIS A 10 -3.63 -6.30 -0.42
CA HIS A 10 -4.46 -6.73 0.70
C HIS A 10 -5.77 -7.35 0.19
N GLN A 11 -6.21 -8.45 0.83
CA GLN A 11 -7.43 -9.18 0.45
C GLN A 11 -8.65 -8.26 0.31
N ARG A 12 -8.83 -7.32 1.26
CA ARG A 12 -9.89 -6.30 1.19
C ARG A 12 -9.83 -5.41 -0.05
N VAL A 13 -8.64 -5.08 -0.56
CA VAL A 13 -8.48 -4.26 -1.79
C VAL A 13 -8.80 -5.10 -3.03
N LEU A 14 -8.37 -6.36 -3.04
CA LEU A 14 -8.63 -7.29 -4.15
C LEU A 14 -10.12 -7.67 -4.25
N ALA A 15 -10.81 -7.78 -3.10
CA ALA A 15 -12.21 -8.17 -2.98
C ALA A 15 -13.18 -6.98 -2.87
N LEU A 16 -12.80 -5.78 -3.35
CA LEU A 16 -13.65 -4.60 -3.25
C LEU A 16 -14.98 -4.76 -4.04
N PRO A 17 -16.14 -4.45 -3.44
CA PRO A 17 -17.45 -4.63 -4.06
C PRO A 17 -17.77 -3.47 -5.02
N TRP A 18 -17.03 -3.37 -6.13
CA TRP A 18 -17.21 -2.32 -7.14
C TRP A 18 -18.62 -2.33 -7.75
N LYS A 19 -19.19 -1.14 -8.01
CA LYS A 19 -20.37 -1.04 -8.88
C LYS A 19 -20.01 -1.35 -10.35
N GLN A 20 -21.01 -1.84 -11.08
CA GLN A 20 -20.84 -2.39 -12.44
C GLN A 20 -20.33 -1.38 -13.48
N ASN A 21 -20.58 -0.08 -13.31
CA ASN A 21 -20.27 0.98 -14.29
C ASN A 21 -18.99 1.79 -14.00
N ILE A 22 -18.07 1.27 -13.19
CA ILE A 22 -16.87 2.03 -12.78
C ILE A 22 -15.71 1.77 -13.74
N LYS A 23 -15.16 2.87 -14.28
CA LYS A 23 -13.98 2.85 -15.15
C LYS A 23 -12.74 2.37 -14.39
N ARG A 24 -11.81 1.75 -15.10
CA ARG A 24 -10.55 1.28 -14.52
C ARG A 24 -9.72 2.40 -13.87
N SER A 25 -9.74 3.59 -14.44
CA SER A 25 -9.06 4.78 -13.90
C SER A 25 -9.59 5.14 -12.51
N GLU A 26 -10.92 5.23 -12.38
CA GLU A 26 -11.60 5.50 -11.12
C GLU A 26 -11.24 4.45 -10.07
N LYS A 27 -11.30 3.16 -10.43
CA LYS A 27 -10.91 2.07 -9.51
C LYS A 27 -9.49 2.25 -8.98
N SER A 28 -8.53 2.60 -9.84
CA SER A 28 -7.14 2.82 -9.41
C SER A 28 -7.03 3.99 -8.43
N ASN A 29 -7.68 5.12 -8.73
CA ASN A 29 -7.67 6.31 -7.87
C ASN A 29 -8.31 6.01 -6.51
N THR A 30 -9.45 5.31 -6.50
CA THR A 30 -10.15 4.91 -5.28
C THR A 30 -9.28 3.98 -4.42
N ILE A 31 -8.54 3.04 -5.03
CA ILE A 31 -7.58 2.20 -4.31
C ILE A 31 -6.44 3.04 -3.70
N ASP A 32 -5.90 4.01 -4.45
CA ASP A 32 -4.85 4.89 -3.95
C ASP A 32 -5.29 5.70 -2.73
N VAL A 33 -6.52 6.18 -2.74
CA VAL A 33 -7.13 6.91 -1.62
C VAL A 33 -7.29 6.01 -0.39
N LEU A 34 -7.75 4.77 -0.58
CA LEU A 34 -7.91 3.78 0.49
C LEU A 34 -6.58 3.46 1.18
N VAL A 35 -5.54 3.28 0.37
CA VAL A 35 -4.21 2.87 0.83
C VAL A 35 -3.43 4.05 1.43
N SER A 36 -3.59 5.25 0.89
CA SER A 36 -2.94 6.47 1.42
C SER A 36 -3.56 6.96 2.72
N GLY A 37 -4.86 6.71 2.96
CA GLY A 37 -5.56 7.17 4.16
C GLY A 37 -5.89 8.65 4.16
N VAL A 38 -6.00 9.25 2.96
CA VAL A 38 -6.49 10.63 2.78
C VAL A 38 -8.03 10.69 2.71
N LEU A 39 -8.71 9.57 2.98
CA LEU A 39 -10.15 9.48 3.05
C LEU A 39 -10.69 10.50 4.08
N GLY A 40 -11.60 11.39 3.66
CA GLY A 40 -12.17 12.45 4.51
C GLY A 40 -11.43 13.80 4.48
N ASN A 41 -10.19 13.87 3.97
CA ASN A 41 -9.50 15.15 3.76
C ASN A 41 -9.72 15.71 2.35
N GLU A 42 -9.58 14.85 1.33
CA GLU A 42 -9.65 15.26 -0.08
C GLU A 42 -10.89 14.72 -0.81
N ILE A 43 -11.47 13.62 -0.31
CA ILE A 43 -12.64 12.95 -0.90
C ILE A 43 -13.71 12.78 0.17
N SER A 44 -14.92 13.20 -0.17
CA SER A 44 -16.09 13.07 0.70
C SER A 44 -16.56 11.60 0.77
N SER A 45 -17.10 11.21 1.93
CA SER A 45 -17.68 9.88 2.16
C SER A 45 -18.81 9.55 1.18
N GLU A 46 -19.53 10.56 0.71
CA GLU A 46 -20.58 10.42 -0.32
C GLU A 46 -20.00 9.96 -1.65
N GLN A 47 -18.94 10.61 -2.16
CA GLN A 47 -18.26 10.18 -3.39
C GLN A 47 -17.66 8.78 -3.23
N TRP A 48 -17.08 8.50 -2.07
CA TRP A 48 -16.54 7.19 -1.74
C TRP A 48 -17.60 6.08 -1.84
N SER A 49 -18.75 6.25 -1.19
CA SER A 49 -19.85 5.28 -1.21
C SER A 49 -20.48 5.10 -2.60
N GLN A 50 -20.35 6.09 -3.49
CA GLN A 50 -20.84 5.95 -4.87
C GLN A 50 -20.08 4.91 -5.67
N HIS A 51 -18.82 4.61 -5.33
CA HIS A 51 -17.99 3.63 -6.02
C HIS A 51 -18.23 2.17 -5.60
N PHE A 52 -18.95 1.92 -4.51
CA PHE A 52 -19.10 0.58 -3.97
C PHE A 52 -20.56 0.18 -3.77
N THR A 53 -20.82 -1.12 -3.88
CA THR A 53 -22.15 -1.70 -3.65
C THR A 53 -22.45 -1.81 -2.15
N GLU A 54 -21.39 -1.97 -1.33
CA GLU A 54 -21.43 -2.02 0.13
C GLU A 54 -20.49 -0.95 0.72
N SER A 55 -20.72 -0.53 1.96
CA SER A 55 -19.84 0.44 2.64
C SER A 55 -18.46 -0.19 2.86
N VAL A 56 -17.42 0.46 2.34
CA VAL A 56 -16.03 0.05 2.54
C VAL A 56 -15.37 1.01 3.51
N GLU A 57 -15.01 0.51 4.69
CA GLU A 57 -14.31 1.30 5.69
C GLU A 57 -12.82 1.50 5.35
N PRO A 58 -12.21 2.64 5.71
CA PRO A 58 -10.78 2.83 5.59
C PRO A 58 -10.00 1.82 6.45
N PHE A 59 -8.76 1.56 6.05
CA PHE A 59 -7.84 0.77 6.86
C PHE A 59 -7.46 1.52 8.14
N THR A 60 -7.50 0.82 9.28
CA THR A 60 -6.96 1.37 10.53
C THR A 60 -5.43 1.41 10.47
N ALA A 61 -4.82 2.26 11.29
CA ALA A 61 -3.35 2.33 11.38
C ALA A 61 -2.73 1.01 11.85
N GLU A 62 -3.48 0.24 12.65
CA GLU A 62 -3.08 -1.07 13.17
C GLU A 62 -3.10 -2.14 12.10
N GLU A 63 -4.21 -2.27 11.37
CA GLU A 63 -4.36 -3.23 10.27
C GLU A 63 -3.31 -3.00 9.17
N ARG A 64 -2.99 -1.74 8.88
CA ARG A 64 -1.89 -1.41 7.95
C ARG A 64 -0.56 -1.93 8.45
N ARG A 65 -0.27 -1.77 9.75
CA ARG A 65 1.01 -2.19 10.34
C ARG A 65 1.14 -3.71 10.34
N GLU A 66 0.07 -4.40 10.69
CA GLU A 66 0.00 -5.87 10.66
C GLU A 66 0.16 -6.40 9.24
N TRP A 67 -0.49 -5.79 8.25
CA TRP A 67 -0.29 -6.22 6.87
C TRP A 67 1.14 -5.97 6.39
N LEU A 68 1.70 -4.81 6.70
CA LEU A 68 3.07 -4.47 6.32
C LEU A 68 4.11 -5.37 6.99
N SER A 69 3.86 -5.89 8.20
CA SER A 69 4.78 -6.83 8.86
C SER A 69 4.78 -8.22 8.25
N THR A 70 3.75 -8.59 7.47
CA THR A 70 3.75 -9.85 6.70
C THR A 70 4.61 -9.81 5.45
N LEU A 71 5.00 -8.61 4.99
CA LEU A 71 5.88 -8.44 3.84
C LEU A 71 7.27 -9.03 4.18
N SER A 72 7.65 -10.07 3.46
CA SER A 72 8.91 -10.78 3.64
C SER A 72 9.49 -11.18 2.29
N ASP A 73 10.76 -11.60 2.28
CA ASP A 73 11.49 -12.04 1.09
C ASP A 73 11.60 -10.97 -0.02
N VAL A 74 11.69 -9.69 0.37
CA VAL A 74 11.89 -8.58 -0.58
C VAL A 74 13.37 -8.53 -1.01
N ALA A 75 13.61 -8.31 -2.30
CA ALA A 75 14.93 -8.04 -2.84
C ALA A 75 15.13 -6.53 -3.08
N LEU A 76 16.27 -5.99 -2.65
CA LEU A 76 16.67 -4.60 -2.84
C LEU A 76 17.92 -4.56 -3.73
N SER A 77 17.87 -3.77 -4.80
CA SER A 77 19.05 -3.46 -5.62
C SER A 77 19.35 -1.97 -5.51
N SER A 78 20.59 -1.64 -5.14
CA SER A 78 21.09 -0.26 -5.11
C SER A 78 22.02 -0.02 -6.30
N ASP A 79 21.96 1.17 -6.90
CA ASP A 79 22.84 1.59 -7.99
C ASP A 79 24.21 2.10 -7.48
N ALA A 80 24.33 2.38 -6.19
CA ALA A 80 25.54 2.79 -5.49
C ALA A 80 25.80 1.94 -4.23
N PHE A 81 27.03 1.96 -3.72
CA PHE A 81 27.41 1.27 -2.47
C PHE A 81 26.68 1.89 -1.27
N PHE A 82 26.38 1.08 -0.25
CA PHE A 82 25.83 1.59 1.01
C PHE A 82 26.97 2.14 1.88
N PRO A 83 27.01 3.45 2.17
CA PRO A 83 28.08 4.04 2.96
C PRO A 83 28.01 3.63 4.44
N PHE A 84 26.83 3.26 4.93
CA PHE A 84 26.55 2.92 6.32
C PHE A 84 25.49 1.80 6.42
N LYS A 85 25.50 1.09 7.56
CA LYS A 85 24.61 -0.05 7.83
C LYS A 85 23.16 0.37 8.13
N ASP A 86 22.93 1.62 8.51
CA ASP A 86 21.61 2.19 8.77
C ASP A 86 20.61 1.97 7.62
N ASN A 87 21.08 2.03 6.37
CA ASN A 87 20.27 1.76 5.18
C ASN A 87 19.84 0.28 5.10
N ILE A 88 20.71 -0.64 5.52
CA ILE A 88 20.42 -2.09 5.57
C ILE A 88 19.42 -2.37 6.70
N ASP A 89 19.61 -1.75 7.87
CA ASP A 89 18.70 -1.91 9.02
C ASP A 89 17.30 -1.32 8.70
N CYS A 90 17.24 -0.20 7.99
CA CYS A 90 15.99 0.34 7.46
C CYS A 90 15.35 -0.61 6.43
N ALA A 91 16.12 -1.15 5.49
CA ALA A 91 15.61 -2.08 4.49
C ALA A 91 15.02 -3.35 5.13
N ASN A 92 15.66 -3.87 6.18
CA ASN A 92 15.19 -5.04 6.91
C ASN A 92 13.80 -4.80 7.56
N GLN A 93 13.52 -3.59 8.04
CA GLN A 93 12.18 -3.22 8.55
C GLN A 93 11.08 -3.29 7.49
N PHE A 94 11.44 -3.32 6.20
CA PHE A 94 10.52 -3.46 5.08
C PHE A 94 10.53 -4.87 4.47
N GLY A 95 11.04 -5.88 5.20
CA GLY A 95 11.03 -7.28 4.76
C GLY A 95 12.10 -7.62 3.72
N VAL A 96 13.09 -6.74 3.55
CA VAL A 96 14.21 -6.98 2.62
C VAL A 96 15.15 -8.05 3.19
N LYS A 97 15.31 -9.13 2.44
CA LYS A 97 16.17 -10.27 2.80
C LYS A 97 17.37 -10.42 1.86
N TYR A 98 17.24 -9.94 0.63
CA TYR A 98 18.29 -10.01 -0.38
C TYR A 98 18.68 -8.60 -0.81
N ILE A 99 19.97 -8.28 -0.71
CA ILE A 99 20.49 -6.97 -1.10
C ILE A 99 21.60 -7.16 -2.13
N VAL A 100 21.52 -6.41 -3.22
CA VAL A 100 22.57 -6.29 -4.23
C VAL A 100 22.97 -4.81 -4.31
N SER A 101 24.26 -4.53 -4.13
CA SER A 101 24.84 -3.20 -4.36
C SER A 101 26.19 -3.34 -5.03
N PRO A 102 26.61 -2.37 -5.86
CA PRO A 102 28.00 -2.28 -6.28
C PRO A 102 28.84 -1.91 -5.06
N GLY A 103 29.77 -2.77 -4.66
CA GLY A 103 30.63 -2.58 -3.48
C GLY A 103 30.55 -3.75 -2.51
#